data_AF-A0A7C7SNZ5-F1
#
_entry.id   AF-A0A7C7SNZ5-F1
#
_cell.length_a   1.000
_cell.length_b   1.000
_cell.length_c   1.000
_cell.angle_alpha   90.00
_cell.angle_beta   90.00
_cell.angle_gamma   90.00
#
_symmetry.space_group_name_H-M   'P 1'
#
loop_
_entity.id
_entity.type
_entity.pdbx_description
1 polymer ?
#
loop_
_entity_poly.entity_id
_entity_poly.type
_entity_poly.pdbx_seq_one_letter_code
_entity_poly.pdbx_strand_id
1 'polypeptide(L)' 'MTSLPPSYRGYRFPPEIISHAVWLYHRFGLSFRDVEDLLAERGVSVTYESIRQWCLTFGLDYARRLRRRR' A
#
# COMPACT_ATOMS: atom_id res chain seq x y z
N MET A 1 -3.27 21.21 9.36
CA MET A 1 -4.03 20.56 8.28
C MET A 1 -4.13 19.08 8.59
N THR A 2 -5.28 18.66 9.11
CA THR A 2 -5.61 17.26 9.43
C THR A 2 -5.62 16.44 8.14
N SER A 3 -4.67 15.50 8.01
CA SER A 3 -4.71 14.47 6.97
C SER A 3 -6.03 13.70 7.11
N LEU A 4 -6.96 13.88 6.17
CA LEU A 4 -8.16 13.07 6.10
C LEU A 4 -7.75 11.59 6.07
N PRO A 5 -8.46 10.69 6.77
CA PRO A 5 -8.18 9.28 6.66
C PRO A 5 -8.25 8.87 5.18
N PRO A 6 -7.32 8.02 4.71
CA PRO A 6 -7.30 7.59 3.33
C PRO A 6 -8.63 6.94 2.97
N SER A 7 -9.31 7.52 1.98
CA SER A 7 -10.56 6.98 1.46
C SER A 7 -10.22 5.91 0.43
N TYR A 8 -10.52 4.66 0.75
CA TYR A 8 -10.36 3.52 -0.17
C TYR A 8 -11.59 3.36 -1.10
N ARG A 9 -12.48 4.36 -1.15
CA ARG A 9 -13.70 4.31 -1.95
C ARG A 9 -13.36 4.36 -3.44
N GLY A 10 -13.87 3.39 -4.21
CA GLY A 10 -13.68 3.31 -5.66
C GLY A 10 -12.53 2.42 -6.11
N TYR A 11 -11.75 1.84 -5.20
CA TYR A 11 -10.76 0.83 -5.55
C TYR A 11 -11.41 -0.56 -5.67
N ARG A 12 -10.98 -1.33 -6.67
CA ARG A 12 -11.41 -2.73 -6.87
C ARG A 12 -10.99 -3.65 -5.74
N PHE A 13 -9.88 -3.32 -5.08
CA PHE A 13 -9.29 -4.14 -4.03
C PHE A 13 -9.74 -3.66 -2.65
N PRO A 14 -9.94 -4.59 -1.70
CA PRO A 14 -10.32 -4.24 -0.35
C PRO A 14 -9.19 -3.45 0.34
N PRO A 15 -9.52 -2.53 1.28
CA PRO A 15 -8.56 -1.66 1.96
C PRO A 15 -7.38 -2.40 2.61
N GLU A 16 -7.61 -3.62 3.06
CA GLU A 16 -6.62 -4.48 3.72
C GLU A 16 -5.50 -4.87 2.75
N ILE A 17 -5.84 -5.22 1.51
CA ILE A 17 -4.86 -5.57 0.46
C ILE A 17 -4.03 -4.35 0.09
N ILE A 18 -4.69 -3.21 -0.11
CA ILE A 18 -4.03 -1.94 -0.45
C ILE A 18 -3.07 -1.55 0.68
N SER A 19 -3.54 -1.57 1.92
CA SER A 19 -2.74 -1.22 3.09
C SER A 19 -1.57 -2.18 3.30
N HIS A 20 -1.77 -3.47 3.03
CA HIS A 20 -0.72 -4.49 3.11
C HIS A 20 0.37 -4.27 2.06
N ALA A 21 -0.01 -3.96 0.82
CA ALA A 21 0.93 -3.65 -0.25
C ALA A 21 1.80 -2.43 0.09
N VAL A 22 1.18 -1.34 0.56
CA VAL A 22 1.88 -0.12 0.98
C VAL A 22 2.77 -0.39 2.21
N TRP A 23 2.32 -1.23 3.15
CA TRP A 23 3.13 -1.62 4.30
C TRP A 23 4.35 -2.42 3.89
N LEU A 24 4.20 -3.44 3.02
CA LEU A 24 5.30 -4.28 2.54
C LEU A 24 6.40 -3.42 1.91
N TYR A 25 6.02 -2.47 1.06
CA TYR A 25 6.92 -1.51 0.45
C TYR A 25 7.68 -0.67 1.50
N HIS A 26 6.95 0.03 2.38
CA HIS A 26 7.59 0.96 3.33
C HIS A 26 8.31 0.28 4.50
N ARG A 27 7.91 -0.92 4.90
CA ARG A 27 8.47 -1.62 6.07
C ARG A 27 9.72 -2.40 5.74
N PHE A 28 9.74 -3.07 4.58
CA PHE A 28 10.82 -3.98 4.18
C PHE A 28 11.68 -3.43 3.04
N GLY A 29 11.30 -2.31 2.42
CA GLY A 29 12.07 -1.72 1.31
C GLY A 29 12.00 -2.56 0.02
N LEU A 30 10.95 -3.36 -0.14
CA LEU A 30 10.73 -4.18 -1.33
C LEU A 30 10.51 -3.32 -2.58
N SER A 31 10.87 -3.83 -3.75
CA SER A 31 10.43 -3.21 -5.00
C SER A 31 8.93 -3.46 -5.21
N PHE A 32 8.26 -2.62 -6.00
CA PHE A 32 6.83 -2.85 -6.27
C PHE A 32 6.59 -4.17 -7.03
N ARG A 33 7.58 -4.67 -7.77
CA ARG A 33 7.52 -5.98 -8.46
C ARG A 33 7.56 -7.13 -7.45
N ASP A 34 8.43 -7.04 -6.45
CA ASP A 34 8.45 -8.03 -5.36
C ASP A 34 7.13 -8.03 -4.58
N VAL A 35 6.51 -6.86 -4.39
CA VAL A 35 5.19 -6.75 -3.74
C VAL A 35 4.09 -7.36 -4.63
N GLU A 36 4.15 -7.16 -5.95
CA GLU A 36 3.27 -7.80 -6.93
C GLU A 36 3.37 -9.32 -6.85
N ASP A 37 4.59 -9.87 -6.87
CA ASP A 37 4.83 -11.32 -6.79
C ASP A 37 4.33 -11.89 -5.46
N LEU A 38 4.59 -11.22 -4.32
CA LEU A 38 4.10 -11.64 -2.99
C LEU A 38 2.57 -11.59 -2.85
N LEU A 39 1.91 -10.67 -3.55
CA LEU A 39 0.45 -10.64 -3.61
C LEU A 39 -0.07 -11.76 -4.53
N ALA A 40 0.60 -12.02 -5.64
CA ALA A 40 0.26 -13.10 -6.55
C ALA A 40 0.37 -14.48 -5.89
N GLU A 41 1.40 -14.72 -5.08
CA GLU A 41 1.54 -15.94 -4.26
C GLU A 41 0.36 -16.15 -3.31
N ARG A 42 -0.29 -15.06 -2.87
CA ARG A 42 -1.51 -15.09 -2.04
C ARG A 42 -2.80 -15.14 -2.85
N GLY A 43 -2.72 -15.34 -4.17
CA GLY A 43 -3.88 -15.36 -5.08
C GLY A 43 -4.43 -13.99 -5.43
N VAL A 44 -3.69 -12.91 -5.14
CA VAL A 44 -4.11 -11.53 -5.38
C VAL A 44 -3.36 -10.98 -6.58
N SER A 45 -3.99 -11.00 -7.75
CA SER A 45 -3.41 -10.44 -8.98
C SER A 45 -3.59 -8.92 -9.03
N VAL A 46 -2.51 -8.19 -8.78
CA VAL A 46 -2.44 -6.71 -8.81
C VAL A 46 -1.23 -6.31 -9.63
N THR A 47 -1.37 -5.32 -10.50
CA THR A 47 -0.24 -4.86 -11.31
C THR A 47 0.74 -3.99 -10.52
N TYR A 48 2.03 -4.04 -10.87
CA TYR A 48 3.07 -3.09 -10.42
C TYR A 48 2.58 -1.63 -10.40
N GLU A 49 1.92 -1.17 -11.47
CA GLU A 49 1.43 0.21 -11.58
C GLU A 49 0.35 0.53 -10.54
N SER A 50 -0.52 -0.44 -10.22
CA SER A 50 -1.55 -0.27 -9.19
C SER A 50 -0.91 -0.11 -7.80
N ILE A 51 0.11 -0.92 -7.49
CA ILE A 51 0.86 -0.84 -6.22
C ILE A 51 1.59 0.50 -6.14
N ARG A 52 2.21 0.94 -7.23
CA ARG A 52 2.87 2.24 -7.32
C ARG A 52 1.89 3.38 -7.05
N GLN A 53 0.71 3.35 -7.67
CA GLN A 53 -0.34 4.36 -7.40
C GLN A 53 -0.77 4.35 -5.94
N TRP A 54 -0.98 3.19 -5.34
CA TRP A 54 -1.33 3.10 -3.91
C TRP A 54 -0.25 3.67 -3.01
N CYS A 55 1.03 3.41 -3.29
CA CYS A 55 2.13 3.97 -2.52
C CYS A 55 2.22 5.49 -2.68
N LEU A 56 1.92 6.04 -3.85
CA LEU A 56 1.85 7.49 -4.06
C LEU A 56 0.67 8.13 -3.30
N THR A 57 -0.51 7.50 -3.31
CA THR A 57 -1.71 8.03 -2.67
C THR A 57 -1.67 7.87 -1.14
N PHE A 58 -1.27 6.70 -0.66
CA PHE A 58 -1.40 6.31 0.75
C PHE A 58 -0.07 6.26 1.50
N GLY A 59 1.06 6.17 0.80
CA GLY A 59 2.37 5.98 1.40
C GLY A 59 2.78 7.11 2.34
N LEU A 60 2.36 8.35 2.06
CA LEU A 60 2.72 9.50 2.87
C LEU A 60 2.03 9.49 4.24
N ASP A 61 0.75 9.15 4.30
CA ASP A 61 0.03 8.94 5.56
C ASP A 61 0.48 7.66 6.26
N TYR A 62 0.82 6.62 5.50
CA TYR A 62 1.38 5.40 6.05
C TYR A 62 2.72 5.64 6.76
N ALA A 63 3.65 6.34 6.10
CA ALA A 63 4.95 6.70 6.66
C ALA A 63 4.82 7.60 7.90
N ARG A 64 3.87 8.54 7.90
CA ARG A 64 3.55 9.38 9.08
C ARG A 64 3.05 8.54 10.25
N ARG A 65 2.13 7.58 10.01
CA ARG A 65 1.63 6.65 11.04
C ARG A 65 2.72 5.75 11.58
N LEU A 66 3.60 5.24 10.71
CA LEU A 66 4.71 4.38 11.10
C LEU A 66 5.70 5.12 12.02
N ARG A 67 6.02 6.39 11.71
CA ARG A 67 6.86 7.25 12.55
C ARG A 67 6.23 7.57 13.92
N ARG A 68 4.90 7.71 14.00
CA ARG A 68 4.19 7.97 15.26
C ARG A 68 4.09 6.76 16.18
N ARG A 69 4.25 5.54 15.65
CA ARG A 69 4.21 4.28 16.41
C ARG A 69 5.60 3.81 16.87
N ARG A 70 6.64 4.59 16.58
CA ARG A 70 8.01 4.34 17.02
C ARG A 70 8.34 5.27 18.18
#